data_AF-A0A9E3YM89-F1
#
_entry.id   AF-A0A9E3YM89-F1
#
_cell.length_a   1.000
_cell.length_b   1.000
_cell.length_c   1.000
_cell.angle_alpha   90.00
_cell.angle_beta   90.00
_cell.angle_gamma   90.00
#
_symmetry.space_group_name_H-M   'P 1'
#
loop_
_entity.id
_entity.type
_entity.pdbx_description
1 polymer ?
#
loop_
_entity_poly.entity_id
_entity_poly.type
_entity_poly.pdbx_seq_one_letter_code
_entity_poly.pdbx_strand_id
1 'polypeptide(L)'
;RTSHYWFARYWAEALAAQTEDPALAAHFAPIAKALADGEATILAELHAGEGTPGDLGGYYLPDPAKLAAVMRPSAALNAIIG
;
A
#
# COMPACT_ATOMS: atom_id res chain seq x y z
N ARG A 1 4.36 7.40 1.82
CA ARG A 1 3.76 6.38 0.92
C ARG A 1 4.55 5.07 1.01
N THR A 2 5.81 5.05 0.59
CA THR A 2 6.67 3.84 0.64
C THR A 2 6.85 3.27 2.05
N SER A 3 7.00 4.11 3.06
CA SER A 3 7.04 3.66 4.47
C SER A 3 5.76 2.92 4.91
N HIS A 4 4.59 3.33 4.43
CA HIS A 4 3.33 2.67 4.76
C HIS A 4 3.23 1.30 4.07
N TYR A 5 3.75 1.16 2.85
CA TYR A 5 3.87 -0.13 2.18
C TYR A 5 4.72 -1.09 3.00
N TRP A 6 5.92 -0.69 3.44
CA TRP A 6 6.79 -1.53 4.26
C TRP A 6 6.16 -1.90 5.60
N PHE A 7 5.46 -0.97 6.24
CA PHE A 7 4.71 -1.27 7.45
C PHE A 7 3.64 -2.34 7.20
N ALA A 8 2.81 -2.18 6.16
CA ALA A 8 1.77 -3.16 5.81
C ALA A 8 2.37 -4.52 5.43
N ARG A 9 3.48 -4.53 4.69
CA ARG A 9 4.22 -5.74 4.30
C ARG A 9 4.66 -6.54 5.52
N TYR A 10 5.40 -5.92 6.44
CA TYR A 10 5.92 -6.60 7.62
C TYR A 10 4.82 -6.98 8.61
N TRP A 11 3.77 -6.16 8.70
CA TRP A 11 2.64 -6.48 9.56
C TRP A 11 1.86 -7.70 9.05
N ALA A 12 1.60 -7.77 7.74
CA ALA A 12 0.96 -8.93 7.13
C ALA A 12 1.80 -10.21 7.29
N GLU A 13 3.13 -10.13 7.20
CA GLU A 13 4.01 -11.28 7.50
C GLU A 13 3.90 -11.75 8.93
N ALA A 14 3.98 -10.82 9.89
CA ALA A 14 3.87 -11.16 11.31
C ALA A 14 2.51 -11.82 11.61
N LEU A 15 1.42 -11.29 11.04
CA LEU A 15 0.08 -11.84 11.20
C LEU A 15 -0.09 -13.20 10.52
N ALA A 16 0.59 -13.44 9.38
CA ALA A 16 0.58 -14.73 8.70
C ALA A 16 1.44 -15.79 9.40
N ALA A 17 2.50 -15.39 10.11
CA ALA A 17 3.46 -16.29 10.75
C ALA A 17 3.13 -16.65 12.20
N GLN A 18 2.30 -15.85 12.88
CA GLN A 18 1.91 -16.13 14.26
C GLN A 18 1.07 -17.42 14.39
N THR A 19 1.01 -17.96 15.60
CA THR A 19 0.36 -19.25 15.91
C THR A 19 -0.73 -19.15 16.99
N GLU A 20 -1.01 -17.93 17.47
CA GLU A 20 -2.03 -17.65 18.50
C GLU A 20 -3.45 -17.68 17.92
N ASP A 21 -3.62 -17.21 16.68
CA ASP A 21 -4.89 -17.22 15.95
C ASP A 21 -4.71 -17.79 14.53
N PRO A 22 -4.99 -19.08 14.32
CA PRO A 22 -4.85 -19.72 13.01
C PRO A 22 -5.77 -19.13 11.93
N ALA A 23 -6.93 -18.60 12.30
CA ALA A 23 -7.86 -18.00 11.33
C ALA A 23 -7.30 -16.66 10.83
N LEU A 24 -6.72 -15.87 11.73
CA LEU A 24 -6.02 -14.63 11.37
C LEU A 24 -4.79 -14.91 10.50
N ALA A 25 -4.00 -15.93 10.85
CA ALA A 25 -2.86 -16.35 10.03
C ALA A 25 -3.27 -16.74 8.61
N ALA A 26 -4.32 -17.57 8.48
CA ALA A 26 -4.84 -18.00 7.19
C ALA A 26 -5.40 -16.82 6.36
N HIS A 27 -6.01 -15.83 7.01
CA HIS A 27 -6.49 -14.63 6.32
C HIS A 27 -5.36 -13.76 5.79
N PHE A 28 -4.29 -13.56 6.57
CA PHE A 28 -3.17 -12.70 6.19
C PHE A 28 -2.14 -13.39 5.28
N ALA A 29 -2.08 -14.72 5.24
CA ALA A 29 -1.17 -15.46 4.38
C ALA A 29 -1.23 -15.05 2.88
N PRO A 30 -2.41 -14.99 2.22
CA PRO A 30 -2.48 -14.54 0.82
C PRO A 30 -2.14 -13.05 0.66
N ILE A 31 -2.46 -12.22 1.65
CA ILE A 31 -2.15 -10.77 1.63
C ILE A 31 -0.64 -10.56 1.71
N ALA A 32 0.03 -11.22 2.66
CA ALA A 32 1.48 -11.18 2.81
C ALA A 32 2.19 -11.65 1.54
N LYS A 33 1.71 -12.74 0.93
CA LYS A 33 2.22 -13.23 -0.35
C LYS A 33 2.02 -12.23 -1.49
N ALA A 34 0.82 -11.66 -1.64
CA ALA A 34 0.54 -10.69 -2.71
C ALA A 34 1.42 -9.44 -2.58
N LEU A 35 1.64 -8.94 -1.36
CA LEU A 35 2.55 -7.82 -1.11
C LEU A 35 4.00 -8.18 -1.45
N ALA A 36 4.45 -9.39 -1.09
CA ALA A 36 5.80 -9.87 -1.39
C ALA A 36 6.05 -10.02 -2.90
N ASP A 37 5.16 -10.73 -3.60
CA ASP A 37 5.27 -11.00 -5.03
C ASP A 37 5.14 -9.70 -5.85
N GLY A 38 4.35 -8.74 -5.38
CA GLY A 38 4.11 -7.45 -6.03
C GLY A 38 5.14 -6.35 -5.70
N GLU A 39 6.12 -6.62 -4.82
CA GLU A 39 6.99 -5.59 -4.24
C GLU A 39 7.64 -4.67 -5.28
N ALA A 40 8.29 -5.25 -6.30
CA ALA A 40 9.00 -4.48 -7.32
C ALA A 40 8.06 -3.53 -8.08
N THR A 41 6.88 -4.02 -8.48
CA THR A 41 5.86 -3.22 -9.17
C THR A 41 5.30 -2.14 -8.25
N ILE A 42 4.96 -2.48 -7.00
CA ILE A 42 4.42 -1.52 -6.04
C ILE A 42 5.42 -0.40 -5.78
N LEU A 43 6.69 -0.72 -5.50
CA LEU A 43 7.72 0.29 -5.26
C LEU A 43 7.94 1.18 -6.49
N ALA A 44 7.94 0.61 -7.69
CA ALA A 44 8.03 1.38 -8.93
C ALA A 44 6.86 2.36 -9.09
N GLU A 45 5.63 1.90 -8.86
CA GLU A 45 4.43 2.75 -8.93
C GLU A 45 4.39 3.83 -7.82
N LEU A 46 4.89 3.52 -6.62
CA LEU A 46 4.93 4.48 -5.52
C LEU A 46 5.95 5.61 -5.72
N HIS A 47 7.06 5.30 -6.42
CA HIS A 47 8.07 6.27 -6.81
C HIS A 47 7.73 6.98 -8.13
N ALA A 48 6.77 6.46 -8.90
CA ALA A 48 6.30 7.11 -10.10
C ALA A 48 5.68 8.47 -9.74
N GLY A 49 6.29 9.55 -10.25
CA GLY A 49 5.89 10.94 -9.98
C GLY A 49 6.67 11.63 -8.86
N GLU A 50 7.64 10.97 -8.22
CA GLU A 50 8.59 11.68 -7.36
C GLU A 50 9.34 12.77 -8.14
N GLY A 51 9.53 13.92 -7.49
CA GLY A 51 10.13 15.11 -8.13
C GLY A 51 9.19 15.91 -9.03
N THR A 52 7.94 15.46 -9.25
CA THR A 52 6.93 16.21 -10.02
C THR A 52 5.96 16.96 -9.09
N PRO A 53 5.48 18.16 -9.48
CA PRO A 53 4.43 18.85 -8.73
C PRO A 53 3.13 18.04 -8.70
N GLY A 54 2.57 17.80 -7.51
CA GLY A 54 1.27 17.17 -7.34
C GLY A 54 0.15 18.21 -7.35
N ASP A 55 -0.85 18.04 -8.20
CA ASP A 55 -2.08 18.84 -8.17
C ASP A 55 -3.05 18.27 -7.14
N LEU A 56 -3.29 19.02 -6.07
CA LEU A 56 -4.23 18.65 -5.00
C LEU A 56 -5.61 19.31 -5.16
N GLY A 57 -5.81 20.18 -6.15
CA GLY A 57 -7.07 20.93 -6.33
C GLY A 57 -7.39 21.98 -5.26
N GLY A 58 -6.46 22.23 -4.33
CA GLY A 58 -6.60 23.17 -3.23
C GLY A 58 -5.46 23.01 -2.23
N TYR A 59 -5.40 23.92 -1.25
CA TYR A 59 -4.39 23.86 -0.17
C TYR A 59 -5.02 23.49 1.18
N TYR A 60 -5.88 24.36 1.72
CA TYR A 60 -6.58 24.11 2.99
C TYR A 60 -7.73 23.09 2.86
N LEU A 61 -8.33 23.02 1.67
CA LEU A 61 -9.38 22.06 1.34
C LEU A 61 -9.06 21.49 -0.06
N PRO A 62 -8.17 20.48 -0.13
CA PRO A 62 -7.86 19.84 -1.41
C PRO A 62 -9.08 19.06 -1.93
N ASP A 63 -9.08 18.82 -3.24
CA ASP A 63 -10.06 17.92 -3.86
C ASP A 63 -9.78 16.47 -3.40
N PRO A 64 -10.76 15.77 -2.81
CA PRO A 64 -10.54 14.42 -2.28
C PRO A 64 -10.09 13.39 -3.32
N ALA A 65 -10.57 13.50 -4.56
CA ALA A 65 -10.21 12.57 -5.63
C ALA A 65 -8.77 12.80 -6.09
N LYS A 66 -8.36 14.06 -6.25
CA LYS A 66 -6.97 14.44 -6.56
C LYS A 66 -6.01 14.04 -5.44
N LEU A 67 -6.38 14.30 -4.19
CA LEU A 67 -5.58 13.89 -3.03
C LEU A 67 -5.39 12.38 -2.98
N ALA A 68 -6.46 11.60 -3.18
CA ALA A 68 -6.39 10.14 -3.20
C ALA A 68 -5.47 9.64 -4.33
N ALA A 69 -5.58 10.20 -5.53
CA ALA A 69 -4.71 9.84 -6.66
C ALA A 69 -3.22 10.12 -6.37
N VAL A 70 -2.90 11.29 -5.80
CA VAL A 70 -1.51 11.66 -5.44
C VAL A 70 -0.96 10.80 -4.29
N MET A 71 -1.81 10.43 -3.33
CA MET A 71 -1.37 9.73 -2.12
C MET A 71 -1.40 8.20 -2.25
N ARG A 72 -2.19 7.65 -3.17
CA ARG A 72 -2.34 6.21 -3.43
C ARG A 72 -2.07 5.87 -4.92
N PRO A 73 -0.89 6.22 -5.47
CA PRO A 73 -0.63 6.08 -6.90
C PRO A 73 -0.44 4.62 -7.37
N SER A 74 -0.17 3.69 -6.44
CA SER A 74 0.03 2.29 -6.79
C SER A 74 -1.29 1.55 -6.92
N ALA A 75 -1.66 1.23 -8.16
CA ALA A 75 -2.82 0.40 -8.46
C ALA A 75 -2.62 -1.03 -7.96
N ALA A 76 -1.41 -1.58 -8.06
CA ALA A 76 -1.07 -2.90 -7.55
C ALA A 76 -1.29 -3.00 -6.03
N LEU A 77 -0.82 -2.00 -5.27
CA LEU A 77 -1.06 -1.95 -3.82
C LEU A 77 -2.54 -1.76 -3.50
N ASN A 78 -3.23 -0.85 -4.19
CA ASN A 78 -4.64 -0.60 -3.95
C ASN A 78 -5.51 -1.83 -4.22
N ALA A 79 -5.14 -2.72 -5.15
CA ALA A 79 -5.88 -3.95 -5.38
C ALA A 79 -5.77 -4.97 -4.24
N ILE A 80 -4.74 -4.86 -3.38
CA ILE A 80 -4.50 -5.78 -2.26
C ILE A 80 -5.19 -5.32 -0.98
N ILE A 81 -5.15 -4.01 -0.69
CA ILE A 81 -5.61 -3.44 0.60
C ILE A 81 -6.76 -2.44 0.48
N GLY A 82 -7.19 -2.09 -0.73
CA GLY A 82 -8.06 -0.97 -1.04
C GLY A 82 -9.53 -1.31 -1.24
#